data_AF-A0A2T5EEY4-F1
#
_entry.id   AF-A0A2T5EEY4-F1
#
_cell.length_a   1.000
_cell.length_b   1.000
_cell.length_c   1.000
_cell.angle_alpha   90.00
_cell.angle_beta   90.00
_cell.angle_gamma   90.00
#
_symmetry.space_group_name_H-M   'P 1'
#
loop_
_entity.id
_entity.type
_entity.pdbx_description
1 polymer ?
#
loop_
_entity_poly.entity_id
_entity_poly.type
_entity_poly.pdbx_seq_one_letter_code
_entity_poly.pdbx_strand_id
1 'polypeptide(L)' 'GKAWKLMWLKLESKKLPKEAPNISWAYNGIARLGGWKNTKRTGRASIKTLWQGWFRLQTILEGYELAKSLD' A
#
# COMPACT_ATOMS: atom_id res chain seq x y z
N GLY A 1 4.08 11.29 -5.24
CA GLY A 1 4.10 10.14 -6.17
C GLY A 1 2.76 9.44 -6.22
N LYS A 2 2.50 8.62 -7.26
CA LYS A 2 1.24 7.89 -7.47
C LYS A 2 1.02 6.73 -6.47
N ALA A 3 2.12 6.11 -6.01
CA ALA A 3 2.10 4.92 -5.15
C ALA A 3 1.24 5.04 -3.89
N TRP A 4 1.41 6.10 -3.10
CA TRP A 4 0.63 6.28 -1.86
C TRP A 4 -0.86 6.51 -2.14
N LYS A 5 -1.20 7.14 -3.28
CA LYS A 5 -2.59 7.35 -3.68
C LYS A 5 -3.26 6.04 -4.06
N LEU A 6 -2.60 5.21 -4.87
CA LEU A 6 -3.10 3.88 -5.23
C LEU A 6 -3.22 2.97 -4.00
N MET A 7 -2.22 3.00 -3.11
CA MET A 7 -2.29 2.27 -1.85
C MET A 7 -3.45 2.73 -0.98
N TRP A 8 -3.71 4.05 -0.89
CA TRP A 8 -4.85 4.61 -0.16
C TRP A 8 -6.18 4.11 -0.74
N LEU A 9 -6.38 4.23 -2.05
CA LEU A 9 -7.60 3.77 -2.71
C LEU A 9 -7.83 2.27 -2.50
N LYS A 10 -6.76 1.46 -2.52
CA LYS A 10 -6.85 0.02 -2.31
C LYS A 10 -7.18 -0.37 -0.87
N LEU A 11 -6.60 0.31 0.12
CA LEU A 11 -6.68 -0.09 1.53
C LEU A 11 -7.81 0.58 2.31
N GLU A 12 -8.08 1.85 2.01
CA GLU A 12 -9.02 2.68 2.77
C GLU A 12 -10.38 2.77 2.07
N SER A 13 -10.43 2.59 0.74
CA SER A 13 -11.65 2.75 -0.07
C SER A 13 -12.40 4.05 0.22
N LYS A 14 -11.65 5.10 0.58
CA LYS A 14 -12.13 6.44 0.95
C LYS A 14 -11.59 7.47 -0.03
N LYS A 15 -12.20 8.66 -0.01
CA LYS A 15 -11.67 9.83 -0.73
C LYS A 15 -10.20 10.07 -0.36
N LEU A 16 -9.41 10.45 -1.35
CA LEU A 16 -8.00 10.77 -1.15
C LEU A 16 -7.84 11.97 -0.20
N PRO A 17 -6.92 11.90 0.77
CA PRO A 17 -6.59 13.04 1.62
C PRO A 17 -5.89 14.13 0.80
N LYS A 18 -5.93 15.37 1.32
CA LYS A 18 -5.26 16.52 0.68
C LYS A 18 -3.75 16.33 0.62
N GLU A 19 -3.18 15.70 1.65
CA GLU A 19 -1.75 15.51 1.81
C GLU A 19 -1.39 14.04 1.94
N ALA A 20 -0.14 13.71 1.60
CA ALA A 20 0.35 12.36 1.77
C ALA A 20 0.40 11.99 3.26
N PRO A 21 -0.05 10.79 3.65
CA PRO A 21 0.12 10.32 5.02
C PRO A 21 1.59 10.18 5.42
N ASN A 22 1.83 10.10 6.72
CA ASN A 22 3.18 9.95 7.26
C ASN A 22 3.82 8.58 6.94
N ILE A 23 5.11 8.44 7.25
CA ILE A 23 5.88 7.21 6.96
C ILE A 23 5.39 5.99 7.77
N SER A 24 4.84 6.20 8.96
CA SER A 24 4.25 5.12 9.76
C SER A 24 3.02 4.53 9.05
N TRP A 25 2.18 5.38 8.45
CA TRP A 25 1.08 4.91 7.61
C TRP A 25 1.60 4.14 6.40
N ALA A 26 2.66 4.63 5.74
CA ALA A 26 3.23 3.92 4.59
C ALA A 26 3.74 2.52 4.98
N TYR A 27 4.46 2.40 6.10
CA TYR A 27 4.91 1.12 6.65
C TYR A 27 3.73 0.16 6.93
N ASN A 28 2.71 0.65 7.64
CA ASN A 28 1.53 -0.14 7.98
C ASN A 28 0.73 -0.53 6.73
N GLY A 29 0.63 0.36 5.75
CA GLY A 29 -0.04 0.10 4.48
C GLY A 29 0.63 -1.01 3.68
N ILE A 30 1.96 -0.94 3.53
CA ILE A 30 2.75 -2.00 2.89
C ILE A 30 2.58 -3.32 3.65
N ALA A 31 2.70 -3.31 4.97
CA ALA A 31 2.50 -4.52 5.76
C ALA A 31 1.09 -5.14 5.58
N ARG A 32 0.04 -4.30 5.56
CA ARG A 32 -1.35 -4.74 5.31
C ARG A 32 -1.54 -5.34 3.92
N LEU A 33 -0.92 -4.76 2.89
CA LEU A 33 -0.90 -5.34 1.54
C LEU A 33 -0.25 -6.72 1.51
N GLY A 34 0.76 -6.94 2.35
CA GLY A 34 1.41 -8.23 2.58
C GLY A 34 0.63 -9.18 3.51
N GLY A 35 -0.61 -8.84 3.87
CA GLY A 35 -1.49 -9.68 4.70
C GLY A 35 -1.31 -9.52 6.21
N TRP A 36 -0.53 -8.54 6.68
CA TRP A 36 -0.35 -8.31 8.11
C TRP A 36 -1.58 -7.70 8.76
N LYS A 37 -2.06 -8.35 9.83
CA LYS A 37 -3.23 -7.92 10.62
C LYS A 37 -2.87 -7.36 12.00
N ASN A 38 -1.58 -7.33 12.36
CA ASN A 38 -1.09 -6.93 13.69
C ASN A 38 -1.82 -7.63 14.87
N THR A 39 -2.13 -8.93 14.74
CA THR A 39 -2.92 -9.67 15.75
C THR A 39 -2.27 -9.72 17.12
N LYS A 40 -0.92 -9.77 17.17
CA LYS A 40 -0.13 -9.76 18.42
C LYS A 40 0.15 -8.36 18.96
N ARG A 41 -0.36 -7.30 18.32
CA ARG A 41 -0.22 -5.89 18.72
C ARG A 41 1.23 -5.42 18.94
N THR A 42 2.21 -6.09 18.35
CA THR A 42 3.63 -5.74 18.48
C THR A 42 4.00 -4.52 17.63
N GLY A 43 3.14 -4.15 16.66
CA GLY A 43 3.42 -3.06 15.73
C GLY A 43 4.52 -3.35 14.72
N ARG A 44 5.07 -4.57 14.70
CA ARG A 44 6.19 -4.97 13.85
C ARG A 44 5.78 -6.06 12.86
N ALA A 45 5.82 -5.74 11.58
CA ALA A 45 5.68 -6.70 10.50
C ALA A 45 7.03 -7.36 10.16
N SER A 46 7.00 -8.63 9.73
CA SER A 46 8.22 -9.32 9.29
C SER A 46 8.73 -8.74 7.97
N ILE A 47 10.04 -8.84 7.71
CA ILE A 47 10.62 -8.40 6.43
C ILE A 47 9.99 -9.12 5.23
N LYS A 48 9.67 -10.41 5.38
CA LYS A 48 8.95 -11.21 4.38
C LYS A 48 7.60 -10.58 4.06
N THR A 49 6.84 -10.20 5.09
CA THR A 49 5.53 -9.54 4.91
C THR A 49 5.66 -8.19 4.21
N LEU A 50 6.66 -7.39 4.59
CA LEU A 50 6.91 -6.10 3.94
C LEU A 50 7.27 -6.28 2.46
N TRP A 51 8.12 -7.25 2.15
CA TRP A 51 8.47 -7.59 0.76
C TRP A 51 7.26 -8.01 -0.06
N GLN A 52 6.40 -8.88 0.48
CA GLN A 52 5.16 -9.31 -0.18
C GLN A 52 4.21 -8.12 -0.42
N GLY A 53 4.08 -7.24 0.56
CA GLY A 53 3.26 -6.04 0.44
C GLY A 53 3.80 -5.05 -0.59
N TRP A 54 5.12 -4.86 -0.62
CA TRP A 54 5.80 -4.02 -1.59
C TRP A 54 5.63 -4.56 -3.01
N PHE A 55 5.87 -5.85 -3.22
CA PHE A 55 5.66 -6.50 -4.51
C PHE A 55 4.22 -6.33 -5.01
N ARG A 56 3.24 -6.51 -4.11
CA ARG A 56 1.83 -6.28 -4.45
C ARG A 56 1.53 -4.83 -4.81
N LEU A 57 2.19 -3.86 -4.17
CA LEU A 57 2.07 -2.45 -4.55
C LEU A 57 2.65 -2.18 -5.95
N GLN A 58 3.77 -2.81 -6.31
CA GLN A 58 4.34 -2.71 -7.66
C GLN A 58 3.37 -3.26 -8.71
N THR A 59 2.76 -4.42 -8.49
CA THR A 59 1.77 -4.98 -9.42
C THR A 59 0.57 -4.05 -9.62
N ILE A 60 0.11 -3.37 -8.57
CA ILE A 60 -0.98 -2.38 -8.68
C ILE A 60 -0.54 -1.15 -9.50
N LEU A 61 0.70 -0.70 -9.31
CA LEU A 61 1.27 0.41 -10.07
C LEU A 61 1.39 0.05 -11.55
N GLU A 62 1.96 -1.10 -11.87
CA GLU A 62 2.07 -1.61 -13.25
C GLU A 62 0.68 -1.71 -13.91
N GLY A 63 -0.29 -2.32 -13.22
CA GLY A 63 -1.66 -2.40 -13.74
C GLY A 63 -2.32 -1.04 -13.97
N TYR A 64 -2.05 -0.06 -13.10
CA TYR A 64 -2.54 1.31 -13.29
C TYR A 64 -1.91 1.99 -14.51
N GLU A 65 -0.59 1.90 -14.69
CA GLU A 65 0.07 2.50 -15.85
C GLU A 65 -0.36 1.83 -17.16
N LEU A 66 -0.52 0.51 -17.17
CA LEU A 66 -1.05 -0.23 -18.32
C LEU A 66 -2.47 0.22 -18.67
N ALA A 67 -3.38 0.28 -17.68
CA ALA A 67 -4.74 0.75 -17.91
C ALA A 67 -4.76 2.19 -18.46
N LYS A 68 -3.91 3.06 -17.92
CA LYS A 68 -3.78 4.44 -18.38
C LYS A 68 -3.24 4.55 -19.82
N SER A 69 -2.41 3.61 -20.26
CA SER A 69 -1.87 3.60 -21.64
C SER A 69 -2.88 3.18 -22.70
N LEU A 70 -4.04 2.66 -22.31
CA LEU A 70 -5.12 2.28 -23.20
C LEU A 70 -6.11 3.43 -23.48
N ASP A 71 -5.97 4.55 -22.75
CA ASP A 71 -6.67 5.82 -22.99
C ASP A 71 -5.78 6.78 -23.81
#